data_AF-A0A2G9U7U1-F1
#
_entry.id   AF-A0A2G9U7U1-F1
#
_cell.length_a   1.000
_cell.length_b   1.000
_cell.length_c   1.000
_cell.angle_alpha   90.00
_cell.angle_beta   90.00
_cell.angle_gamma   90.00
#
_symmetry.space_group_name_H-M   'P 1'
#
loop_
_entity.id
_entity.type
_entity.pdbx_description
1 polymer ?
#
loop_
_entity_poly.entity_id
_entity_poly.type
_entity_poly.pdbx_seq_one_letter_code
_entity_poly.pdbx_strand_id
1 'polypeptide(L)'
;MRYTTDFLFIPPPISGLTFPPTPELPFTDTRRRCVRCHAPYRLPIDGRKRVDFCIHHTEPAVYSSDRRFHPCCGRPQGVAGCQHSENHVTDTMLESVLLEFKATPKPTGPSDSRSNAFYALDCEFVYTTVGKEAARITVVDSYGNEVMDCVFRQEHELVDPNTRYSGLTVEDIESSDKTLSDVS
;
A
#
# COMPACT_ATOMS: atom_id res chain seq x y z
N MET A 1 15.78 -4.49 -15.53
CA MET A 1 15.97 -3.08 -15.95
C MET A 1 15.88 -2.25 -14.67
N ARG A 2 17.04 -1.77 -14.20
CA ARG A 2 17.33 -0.88 -13.05
C ARG A 2 16.23 -0.73 -11.97
N TYR A 3 16.32 -1.56 -10.92
CA TYR A 3 15.85 -1.18 -9.59
C TYR A 3 16.99 -0.40 -8.93
N THR A 4 16.81 0.89 -8.71
CA THR A 4 17.71 1.70 -7.90
C THR A 4 17.48 1.32 -6.44
N THR A 5 18.48 0.70 -5.83
CA THR A 5 18.58 0.53 -4.38
C THR A 5 18.85 1.89 -3.75
N ASP A 6 17.80 2.62 -3.40
CA ASP A 6 17.94 3.77 -2.51
C ASP A 6 18.03 3.24 -1.07
N PHE A 7 19.27 3.06 -0.61
CA PHE A 7 19.58 2.91 0.81
C PHE A 7 19.18 4.21 1.52
N LEU A 8 17.99 4.25 2.12
CA LEU A 8 17.60 5.31 3.05
C LEU A 8 18.42 5.15 4.33
N PHE A 9 19.52 5.88 4.43
CA PHE A 9 20.22 6.14 5.68
C PHE A 9 19.31 7.01 6.56
N ILE A 10 18.63 6.41 7.54
CA ILE A 10 17.86 7.16 8.53
C ILE A 10 18.81 7.59 9.66
N PRO A 11 19.07 8.89 9.87
CA PRO A 11 19.87 9.35 11.01
C PRO A 11 19.16 9.03 12.33
N PRO A 12 19.90 8.83 13.44
CA PRO A 12 19.30 8.48 14.73
C PRO A 12 18.34 9.58 15.22
N PRO A 13 17.27 9.20 15.96
CA PRO A 13 16.27 10.15 16.42
C PRO A 13 16.87 11.16 17.41
N ILE A 14 16.71 12.44 17.11
CA ILE A 14 16.98 13.54 18.05
C ILE A 14 15.92 13.46 19.15
N SER A 15 16.34 13.17 20.38
CA SER A 15 15.46 13.14 21.54
C SER A 15 14.88 14.53 21.84
N GLY A 16 13.55 14.68 21.86
CA GLY A 16 12.89 15.89 22.36
C GLY A 16 11.63 16.37 21.62
N LEU A 17 11.10 15.65 20.63
CA LEU A 17 9.88 16.07 19.93
C LEU A 17 8.63 15.54 20.65
N THR A 18 7.96 16.42 21.39
CA THR A 18 6.56 16.22 21.79
C THR A 18 5.67 16.44 20.56
N PHE A 19 4.95 15.42 20.13
CA PHE A 19 3.98 15.55 19.04
C PHE A 19 2.80 16.41 19.51
N PRO A 20 2.41 17.46 18.75
CA PRO A 20 1.24 18.25 19.08
C PRO A 20 -0.03 17.38 19.02
N PRO A 21 -1.11 17.76 19.75
CA PRO A 21 -2.40 17.09 19.62
C PRO A 21 -2.82 17.05 18.15
N THR A 22 -3.36 15.91 17.72
CA THR A 22 -3.84 15.66 16.35
C THR A 22 -4.68 16.83 15.85
N PRO A 23 -4.20 17.59 14.84
CA PRO A 23 -5.01 18.65 14.27
C PRO A 23 -6.19 18.03 13.54
N GLU A 24 -7.40 18.57 13.77
CA GLU A 24 -8.57 18.22 12.98
C GLU A 24 -8.25 18.45 11.50
N LEU A 25 -8.37 17.37 10.71
CA LEU A 25 -7.95 17.34 9.31
C LEU A 25 -8.61 18.48 8.51
N PRO A 26 -7.84 19.36 7.85
CA PRO A 26 -8.43 20.29 6.91
C PRO A 26 -9.04 19.49 5.74
N PHE A 27 -10.27 19.83 5.37
CA PHE A 27 -11.08 19.28 4.26
C PHE A 27 -10.34 19.10 2.91
N THR A 28 -9.14 19.66 2.77
CA THR A 28 -8.29 19.67 1.58
C THR A 28 -7.59 18.35 1.30
N ASP A 29 -7.34 17.50 2.31
CA ASP A 29 -6.59 16.24 2.14
C ASP A 29 -7.46 15.06 1.67
N THR A 30 -8.62 15.30 1.06
CA THR A 30 -9.42 14.23 0.44
C THR A 30 -9.21 14.13 -1.06
N ARG A 31 -8.56 15.13 -1.68
CA ARG A 31 -8.34 15.18 -3.13
C ARG A 31 -7.27 14.17 -3.51
N ARG A 32 -7.59 13.30 -4.47
CA ARG A 32 -6.69 12.24 -4.94
C ARG A 32 -6.66 12.19 -6.46
N ARG A 33 -5.64 11.51 -6.98
CA ARG A 33 -5.53 11.11 -8.38
C ARG A 33 -5.53 9.59 -8.42
N CYS A 34 -6.37 9.01 -9.27
CA CYS A 34 -6.41 7.57 -9.41
C CYS A 34 -5.10 7.05 -10.00
N VAL A 35 -4.50 6.01 -9.42
CA VAL A 35 -3.25 5.43 -9.95
C VAL A 35 -3.47 4.62 -11.23
N ARG A 36 -4.71 4.22 -11.52
CA ARG A 36 -5.08 3.44 -12.71
C ARG A 36 -5.40 4.33 -13.92
N CYS A 37 -6.38 5.22 -13.79
CA CYS A 37 -6.83 6.06 -14.91
C CYS A 37 -6.33 7.52 -14.84
N HIS A 38 -5.65 7.92 -13.77
CA HIS A 38 -5.19 9.29 -13.52
C HIS A 38 -6.27 10.38 -13.43
N ALA A 39 -7.55 10.00 -13.38
CA ALA A 39 -8.63 10.93 -13.11
C ALA A 39 -8.56 11.48 -11.67
N PRO A 40 -8.89 12.76 -11.45
CA PRO A 40 -9.05 13.29 -10.10
C PRO A 40 -10.32 12.74 -9.46
N TYR A 41 -10.26 12.39 -8.17
CA TYR A 41 -11.40 11.96 -7.38
C TYR A 41 -11.23 12.39 -5.91
N ARG A 42 -12.20 12.07 -5.05
CA ARG A 42 -12.10 12.32 -3.61
C ARG A 42 -12.35 11.05 -2.82
N LEU A 43 -11.59 10.88 -1.74
CA LEU A 43 -11.86 9.85 -0.75
C LEU A 43 -13.20 10.12 -0.03
N PRO A 44 -13.97 9.08 0.33
CA PRO A 44 -15.22 9.24 1.05
C PRO A 44 -14.97 9.74 2.49
N ILE A 45 -15.54 10.89 2.83
CA ILE A 45 -15.39 11.52 4.16
C ILE A 45 -16.07 10.68 5.26
N ASP A 46 -17.12 9.95 4.92
CA ASP A 46 -17.84 9.06 5.83
C ASP A 46 -17.20 7.67 5.95
N GLY A 47 -16.07 7.45 5.27
CA GLY A 47 -15.37 6.16 5.25
C GLY A 47 -16.11 5.06 4.49
N ARG A 48 -17.23 5.37 3.82
CA ARG A 48 -18.07 4.39 3.12
C ARG A 48 -17.72 4.30 1.65
N LYS A 49 -17.53 3.08 1.15
CA LYS A 49 -17.29 2.81 -0.27
C LYS A 49 -18.49 3.29 -1.10
N ARG A 50 -18.18 3.99 -2.20
CA ARG A 50 -19.16 4.45 -3.20
C ARG A 50 -18.68 4.08 -4.58
N VAL A 51 -19.57 3.50 -5.39
CA VAL A 51 -19.26 3.12 -6.77
C VAL A 51 -18.94 4.36 -7.59
N ASP A 52 -17.78 4.35 -8.24
CA ASP A 52 -17.30 5.38 -9.16
C ASP A 52 -16.42 4.70 -10.21
N PHE A 53 -17.01 4.42 -11.38
CA PHE A 53 -16.44 3.51 -12.36
C PHE A 53 -15.12 4.03 -12.93
N CYS A 54 -14.07 3.23 -12.76
CA CYS A 54 -12.75 3.49 -13.28
C CYS A 54 -12.52 2.68 -14.57
N ILE A 55 -12.27 3.38 -15.68
CA ILE A 55 -11.88 2.78 -16.96
C ILE A 55 -10.40 3.08 -17.21
N HIS A 56 -9.56 2.04 -17.32
CA HIS A 56 -8.10 2.19 -17.36
C HIS A 56 -7.40 1.17 -18.25
N HIS A 57 -6.12 1.39 -18.51
CA HIS A 57 -5.20 0.39 -19.04
C HIS A 57 -4.32 -0.09 -17.89
N THR A 58 -4.13 -1.40 -17.73
CA THR A 58 -3.37 -1.93 -16.58
C THR A 58 -1.91 -1.50 -16.60
N GLU A 59 -1.34 -1.36 -17.79
CA GLU A 59 0.06 -1.03 -17.99
C GLU A 59 0.21 0.18 -18.91
N PRO A 60 1.26 1.00 -18.70
CA PRO A 60 1.59 2.08 -19.60
C PRO A 60 1.82 1.60 -21.03
N ALA A 61 1.53 2.47 -22.01
CA ALA A 61 1.80 2.14 -23.40
C ALA A 61 3.31 1.99 -23.66
N VAL A 62 3.71 0.90 -24.31
CA VAL A 62 5.09 0.57 -24.65
C VAL A 62 5.37 0.85 -26.13
N TYR A 63 6.60 1.20 -26.47
CA TYR A 63 7.00 1.38 -27.87
C TYR A 63 7.01 0.04 -28.62
N SER A 64 6.35 0.02 -29.76
CA SER A 64 6.50 -1.01 -30.79
C SER A 64 6.75 -0.30 -32.11
N SER A 65 7.97 -0.45 -32.63
CA SER A 65 8.46 0.28 -33.81
C SER A 65 8.36 1.81 -33.61
N ASP A 66 7.41 2.47 -34.28
CA ASP A 66 7.25 3.95 -34.29
C ASP A 66 6.00 4.43 -33.53
N ARG A 67 5.27 3.52 -32.86
CA ARG A 67 4.04 3.85 -32.13
C ARG A 67 4.05 3.23 -30.74
N ARG A 68 3.34 3.86 -29.80
CA ARG A 68 3.11 3.28 -28.48
C ARG A 68 1.77 2.55 -28.45
N PHE A 69 1.76 1.36 -27.87
CA PHE A 69 0.57 0.52 -27.73
C PHE A 69 0.41 0.04 -26.29
N HIS A 70 -0.83 -0.10 -25.85
CA HIS A 70 -1.16 -0.63 -24.52
C HIS A 70 -1.02 -2.17 -24.51
N PRO A 71 -0.13 -2.77 -23.71
CA PRO A 71 0.08 -4.22 -23.68
C PRO A 71 -1.20 -5.02 -23.38
N CYS A 72 -2.10 -4.46 -22.58
CA CYS A 72 -3.34 -5.11 -22.16
C CYS A 72 -4.37 -5.31 -23.28
N CYS A 73 -4.33 -4.52 -24.36
CA CYS A 73 -5.33 -4.63 -25.44
C CYS A 73 -4.77 -4.42 -26.86
N GLY A 74 -3.49 -4.12 -27.01
CA GLY A 74 -2.84 -3.85 -28.29
C GLY A 74 -3.28 -2.57 -29.00
N ARG A 75 -4.13 -1.73 -28.36
CA ARG A 75 -4.60 -0.48 -28.94
C ARG A 75 -3.55 0.63 -28.80
N PRO A 76 -3.52 1.61 -29.73
CA PRO A 76 -2.54 2.71 -29.68
C PRO A 76 -2.75 3.61 -28.47
N GLN A 77 -1.70 4.34 -28.05
CA GLN A 77 -1.79 5.33 -26.99
C GLN A 77 -2.83 6.42 -27.31
N GLY A 78 -3.55 6.89 -26.28
CA GLY A 78 -4.53 7.97 -26.38
C GLY A 78 -5.99 7.49 -26.54
N VAL A 79 -6.20 6.18 -26.64
CA VAL A 79 -7.54 5.59 -26.59
C VAL A 79 -8.02 5.40 -25.15
N ALA A 80 -9.34 5.33 -24.96
CA ALA A 80 -9.95 4.99 -23.68
C ALA A 80 -9.44 3.63 -23.14
N GLY A 81 -9.43 3.51 -21.80
CA GLY A 81 -9.05 2.28 -21.10
C GLY A 81 -9.83 1.05 -21.56
N CYS A 82 -9.24 -0.14 -21.40
CA CYS A 82 -9.87 -1.41 -21.76
C CYS A 82 -10.31 -2.25 -20.56
N GLN A 83 -9.90 -1.88 -19.34
CA GLN A 83 -10.26 -2.53 -18.09
C GLN A 83 -11.29 -1.69 -17.35
N HIS A 84 -12.16 -2.37 -16.59
CA HIS A 84 -13.20 -1.76 -15.79
C HIS A 84 -13.02 -2.13 -14.32
N SER A 85 -13.14 -1.14 -13.44
CA SER A 85 -13.16 -1.33 -11.98
C SER A 85 -14.29 -0.48 -11.40
N GLU A 86 -14.90 -0.94 -10.31
CA GLU A 86 -16.05 -0.24 -9.70
C GLU A 86 -15.66 1.05 -8.97
N ASN A 87 -14.35 1.25 -8.71
CA ASN A 87 -13.85 2.36 -7.92
C ASN A 87 -12.48 2.85 -8.43
N HIS A 88 -12.21 4.12 -8.15
CA HIS A 88 -10.87 4.68 -8.22
C HIS A 88 -10.06 4.35 -6.97
N VAL A 89 -8.76 4.12 -7.16
CA VAL A 89 -7.81 3.80 -6.09
C VAL A 89 -6.58 4.73 -6.12
N THR A 90 -5.92 4.92 -4.98
CA THR A 90 -4.77 5.83 -4.83
C THR A 90 -3.68 5.22 -3.95
N ASP A 91 -2.43 5.52 -4.26
CA ASP A 91 -1.28 5.20 -3.40
C ASP A 91 -0.96 6.36 -2.43
N THR A 92 -1.68 7.50 -2.53
CA THR A 92 -1.49 8.64 -1.64
C THR A 92 -2.38 8.49 -0.40
N MET A 93 -1.76 8.17 0.74
CA MET A 93 -2.42 8.06 2.03
C MET A 93 -2.87 9.42 2.58
N LEU A 94 -3.80 9.40 3.53
CA LEU A 94 -4.13 10.56 4.37
C LEU A 94 -2.93 10.96 5.22
N GLU A 95 -2.73 12.27 5.42
CA GLU A 95 -1.63 12.81 6.21
C GLU A 95 -1.67 12.29 7.66
N SER A 96 -2.86 12.14 8.26
CA SER A 96 -3.02 11.59 9.61
C SER A 96 -2.42 10.19 9.74
N VAL A 97 -2.58 9.35 8.72
CA VAL A 97 -2.06 7.97 8.72
C VAL A 97 -0.54 7.96 8.63
N LEU A 98 0.06 8.93 7.92
CA LEU A 98 1.51 9.04 7.77
C LEU A 98 2.23 9.48 9.06
N LEU A 99 1.50 10.05 10.02
CA LEU A 99 2.05 10.47 11.31
C LEU A 99 2.21 9.30 12.30
N GLU A 100 1.56 8.17 12.03
CA GLU A 100 1.64 6.98 12.87
C GLU A 100 2.94 6.20 12.57
N PHE A 101 3.79 6.07 13.58
CA PHE A 101 5.04 5.33 13.47
C PHE A 101 5.32 4.52 14.74
N LYS A 102 5.58 3.22 14.58
CA LYS A 102 5.98 2.33 15.67
C LYS A 102 7.47 2.03 15.56
N ALA A 103 8.25 2.57 16.50
CA ALA A 103 9.67 2.28 16.57
C ALA A 103 9.92 0.83 17.01
N THR A 104 10.90 0.17 16.40
CA THR A 104 11.34 -1.15 16.84
C THR A 104 11.92 -1.06 18.27
N PRO A 105 11.70 -2.07 19.13
CA PRO A 105 12.29 -2.09 20.47
C PRO A 105 13.82 -1.99 20.42
N LYS A 106 14.41 -1.24 21.36
CA LYS A 106 15.87 -1.19 21.49
C LYS A 106 16.44 -2.57 21.88
N PRO A 107 17.71 -2.85 21.52
CA PRO A 107 18.41 -4.02 22.05
C PRO A 107 18.39 -4.02 23.59
N THR A 108 18.18 -5.18 24.19
CA THR A 108 18.19 -5.35 25.66
C THR A 108 19.60 -5.27 26.25
N GLY A 109 20.63 -5.41 25.42
CA GLY A 109 22.04 -5.28 25.79
C GLY A 109 22.97 -5.77 24.68
N PRO A 110 24.30 -5.81 24.93
CA PRO A 110 25.29 -6.25 23.94
C PRO A 110 25.13 -7.71 23.49
N SER A 111 24.49 -8.54 24.31
CA SER A 111 24.24 -9.96 24.05
C SER A 111 22.84 -10.23 23.53
N ASP A 112 22.09 -9.20 23.13
CA ASP A 112 20.76 -9.38 22.54
C ASP A 112 20.91 -10.13 21.20
N SER A 113 20.31 -11.31 21.12
CA SER A 113 20.38 -12.18 19.94
C SER A 113 19.84 -11.51 18.69
N ARG A 114 18.90 -10.56 18.83
CA ARG A 114 18.34 -9.77 17.71
C ARG A 114 19.39 -8.87 17.06
N SER A 115 20.44 -8.48 17.78
CA SER A 115 21.49 -7.60 17.26
C SER A 115 22.37 -8.27 16.20
N ASN A 116 22.37 -9.60 16.14
CA ASN A 116 23.14 -10.40 15.16
C ASN A 116 22.24 -11.14 14.17
N ALA A 117 20.93 -10.90 14.20
CA ALA A 117 19.97 -11.50 13.30
C ALA A 117 19.46 -10.45 12.29
N PHE A 118 19.14 -10.90 11.08
CA PHE A 118 18.39 -10.10 10.12
C PHE A 118 17.22 -10.93 9.59
N TYR A 119 16.18 -10.22 9.18
CA TYR A 119 14.97 -10.80 8.61
C TYR A 119 14.69 -10.10 7.29
N ALA A 120 14.18 -10.85 6.32
CA ALA A 120 13.55 -10.24 5.15
C ALA A 120 12.04 -10.19 5.38
N LEU A 121 11.44 -9.05 5.03
CA LEU A 121 10.02 -8.79 5.19
C LEU A 121 9.45 -8.36 3.84
N ASP A 122 8.30 -8.92 3.51
CA ASP A 122 7.52 -8.55 2.34
C ASP A 122 6.06 -8.30 2.73
N CYS A 123 5.43 -7.35 2.06
CA CYS A 123 4.06 -6.94 2.34
C CYS A 123 3.22 -6.94 1.07
N GLU A 124 2.03 -7.54 1.15
CA GLU A 124 1.01 -7.37 0.14
C GLU A 124 0.01 -6.30 0.56
N PHE A 125 -0.45 -5.52 -0.42
CA PHE A 125 -1.28 -4.35 -0.19
C PHE A 125 -2.59 -4.40 -0.95
N VAL A 126 -3.64 -3.88 -0.31
CA VAL A 126 -4.99 -3.72 -0.84
C VAL A 126 -5.38 -2.25 -0.85
N TYR A 127 -6.46 -1.92 -1.53
CA TYR A 127 -7.02 -0.57 -1.51
C TYR A 127 -8.28 -0.51 -0.66
N THR A 128 -8.37 0.52 0.18
CA THR A 128 -9.49 0.81 1.07
C THR A 128 -9.98 2.23 0.87
N THR A 129 -10.95 2.65 1.67
CA THR A 129 -11.54 3.98 1.60
C THR A 129 -10.60 5.11 1.98
N VAL A 130 -9.43 4.82 2.57
CA VAL A 130 -8.41 5.83 2.94
C VAL A 130 -7.14 5.79 2.07
N GLY A 131 -7.02 4.81 1.18
CA GLY A 131 -5.83 4.63 0.33
C GLY A 131 -5.38 3.18 0.28
N LYS A 132 -4.07 2.97 0.30
CA LYS A 132 -3.42 1.66 0.21
C LYS A 132 -3.03 1.17 1.60
N GLU A 133 -3.57 0.04 2.03
CA GLU A 133 -3.27 -0.57 3.33
C GLU A 133 -2.64 -1.95 3.13
N ALA A 134 -1.76 -2.35 4.06
CA ALA A 134 -1.20 -3.69 4.03
C ALA A 134 -2.31 -4.72 4.33
N ALA A 135 -2.15 -5.93 3.84
CA ALA A 135 -3.11 -7.02 3.99
C ALA A 135 -2.46 -8.38 4.25
N ARG A 136 -1.20 -8.56 3.88
CA ARG A 136 -0.40 -9.73 4.24
C ARG A 136 1.01 -9.29 4.56
N ILE A 137 1.62 -9.93 5.55
CA ILE A 137 3.04 -9.78 5.85
C ILE A 137 3.66 -11.18 5.84
N THR A 138 4.78 -11.31 5.14
CA THR A 138 5.64 -12.49 5.18
C THR A 138 7.01 -12.09 5.73
N VAL A 139 7.52 -12.85 6.69
CA VAL A 139 8.85 -12.66 7.29
C VAL A 139 9.63 -13.95 7.24
N VAL A 140 10.87 -13.87 6.77
CA VAL A 140 11.80 -15.01 6.75
C VAL A 140 13.10 -14.69 7.49
N ASP A 141 13.72 -15.71 8.07
CA ASP A 141 15.01 -15.60 8.75
C ASP A 141 16.21 -15.59 7.77
N SER A 142 17.43 -15.51 8.31
CA SER A 142 18.66 -15.49 7.52
C SER A 142 18.94 -16.80 6.74
N TYR A 143 18.21 -17.87 7.03
CA TYR A 143 18.30 -19.15 6.32
C TYR A 143 17.16 -19.33 5.31
N GLY A 144 16.24 -18.36 5.22
CA GLY A 144 15.07 -18.42 4.36
C GLY A 144 13.91 -19.23 4.96
N ASN A 145 13.95 -19.56 6.25
CA ASN A 145 12.81 -20.20 6.90
C ASN A 145 11.73 -19.16 7.18
N GLU A 146 10.47 -19.53 6.97
CA GLU A 146 9.33 -18.71 7.34
C GLU A 146 9.23 -18.55 8.84
N VAL A 147 9.20 -17.30 9.29
CA VAL A 147 9.03 -16.89 10.70
C VAL A 147 7.59 -16.46 10.93
N MET A 148 6.99 -15.80 9.94
CA MET A 148 5.62 -15.30 10.00
C MET A 148 5.03 -15.22 8.59
N ASP A 149 3.80 -15.70 8.43
CA ASP A 149 2.96 -15.45 7.27
C ASP A 149 1.53 -15.21 7.77
N CYS A 150 1.05 -13.98 7.61
CA CYS A 150 -0.24 -13.56 8.16
C CYS A 150 -0.97 -12.66 7.19
N VAL A 151 -2.18 -13.06 6.80
CA VAL A 151 -3.18 -12.18 6.19
C VAL A 151 -3.98 -11.51 7.31
N PHE A 152 -4.28 -10.22 7.18
CA PHE A 152 -5.02 -9.46 8.19
C PHE A 152 -6.11 -8.60 7.55
N ARG A 153 -7.17 -8.41 8.32
CA ARG A 153 -8.32 -7.58 7.97
C ARG A 153 -7.99 -6.11 8.23
N GLN A 154 -8.28 -5.26 7.26
CA GLN A 154 -8.08 -3.81 7.36
C GLN A 154 -9.10 -3.18 8.30
N GLU A 155 -8.73 -2.04 8.89
CA GLU A 155 -9.64 -1.24 9.70
C GLU A 155 -10.68 -0.53 8.84
N HIS A 156 -10.27 -0.07 7.66
CA HIS A 156 -11.12 0.65 6.71
C HIS A 156 -11.79 -0.30 5.71
N GLU A 157 -12.93 0.13 5.16
CA GLU A 157 -13.71 -0.66 4.22
C GLU A 157 -12.91 -0.98 2.94
N LEU A 158 -12.88 -2.26 2.56
CA LEU A 158 -12.16 -2.76 1.39
C LEU A 158 -12.78 -2.20 0.10
N VAL A 159 -11.96 -1.53 -0.70
CA VAL A 159 -12.35 -1.00 -2.01
C VAL A 159 -12.01 -2.00 -3.11
N ASP A 160 -10.77 -2.49 -3.13
CA ASP A 160 -10.26 -3.42 -4.13
C ASP A 160 -9.13 -4.28 -3.52
N PRO A 161 -9.22 -5.62 -3.55
CA PRO A 161 -8.20 -6.51 -3.00
C PRO A 161 -6.89 -6.48 -3.79
N ASN A 162 -6.86 -5.82 -4.95
CA ASN A 162 -5.71 -5.68 -5.82
C ASN A 162 -5.10 -7.02 -6.25
N THR A 163 -5.94 -8.06 -6.40
CA THR A 163 -5.59 -9.48 -6.54
C THR A 163 -4.52 -9.76 -7.60
N ARG A 164 -4.47 -8.98 -8.69
CA ARG A 164 -3.42 -9.11 -9.72
C ARG A 164 -2.01 -8.95 -9.15
N TYR A 165 -1.85 -8.12 -8.13
CA TYR A 165 -0.57 -7.81 -7.51
C TYR A 165 -0.45 -8.46 -6.13
N SER A 166 -1.51 -8.40 -5.31
CA SER A 166 -1.49 -8.94 -3.94
C SER A 166 -1.64 -10.46 -3.86
N GLY A 167 -2.22 -11.08 -4.90
CA GLY A 167 -2.64 -12.48 -4.86
C GLY A 167 -3.80 -12.80 -3.90
N LEU A 168 -4.34 -11.81 -3.19
CA LEU A 168 -5.40 -11.99 -2.20
C LEU A 168 -6.79 -11.86 -2.82
N THR A 169 -7.73 -12.69 -2.39
CA THR A 169 -9.16 -12.52 -2.68
C THR A 169 -9.85 -11.72 -1.57
N VAL A 170 -11.12 -11.35 -1.80
CA VAL A 170 -11.93 -10.71 -0.76
C VAL A 170 -12.14 -11.67 0.42
N GLU A 171 -12.37 -12.95 0.11
CA GLU A 171 -12.58 -14.00 1.11
C GLU A 171 -11.34 -14.23 1.98
N ASP A 172 -10.13 -14.18 1.41
CA ASP A 172 -8.87 -14.30 2.18
C ASP A 172 -8.76 -13.19 3.24
N ILE A 173 -9.20 -11.98 2.89
CA ILE A 173 -9.15 -10.80 3.76
C ILE A 173 -10.26 -10.84 4.81
N GLU A 174 -11.50 -11.13 4.39
CA GLU A 174 -12.67 -11.14 5.26
C GLU A 174 -12.69 -12.32 6.25
N SER A 175 -12.07 -13.44 5.88
CA SER A 175 -11.95 -14.62 6.76
C SER A 175 -10.83 -14.49 7.80
N SER A 176 -10.00 -13.44 7.72
CA SER A 176 -8.94 -13.23 8.70
C SER A 176 -9.48 -12.62 10.00
N ASP A 177 -9.23 -13.31 11.11
CA ASP A 177 -9.51 -12.82 12.46
C ASP A 177 -8.42 -11.89 13.01
N LYS A 178 -7.33 -11.68 12.26
CA LYS A 178 -6.20 -10.84 12.70
C LYS A 178 -6.30 -9.43 12.14
N THR A 179 -5.88 -8.46 12.94
CA THR A 179 -5.64 -7.08 12.52
C THR A 179 -4.14 -6.79 12.49
N LEU A 180 -3.74 -5.68 11.84
CA LEU A 180 -2.32 -5.26 11.85
C LEU A 180 -1.79 -5.04 13.28
N SER A 181 -2.66 -4.58 14.19
CA SER A 181 -2.31 -4.37 15.58
C SER A 181 -1.91 -5.67 16.31
N ASP A 182 -2.51 -6.81 15.94
CA ASP A 182 -2.24 -8.12 16.56
C ASP A 182 -0.86 -8.68 16.21
N VAL A 183 -0.25 -8.19 15.13
CA VAL A 183 1.07 -8.61 14.63
C VAL A 183 2.17 -7.57 14.85
N SER A 184 1.83 -6.43 15.47
CA SER A 184 2.72 -5.27 15.64
C SER A 184 3.48 -5.21 16.96
#